data_AF-A0A3G8YN58-F1
#
_entry.id   AF-A0A3G8YN58-F1
#
_cell.length_a   1.000
_cell.length_b   1.000
_cell.length_c   1.000
_cell.angle_alpha   90.00
_cell.angle_beta   90.00
_cell.angle_gamma   90.00
#
_symmetry.space_group_name_H-M   'P 1'
#
loop_
_entity.id
_entity.type
_entity.pdbx_description
1 polymer ?
#
loop_
_entity_poly.entity_id
_entity_poly.type
_entity_poly.pdbx_seq_one_letter_code
_entity_poly.pdbx_strand_id
1 'polypeptide(L)' 'MALPAGMGGLALNSVALCHQLTTLERSKLEQCLGEVPEAHIKQVEAGVLLALGIEF' A
#
# COMPACT_ATOMS: atom_id res chain seq x y z
N MET A 1 4.60 4.93 4.47
CA MET A 1 4.12 6.08 3.66
C MET A 1 2.71 6.43 4.13
N ALA A 2 2.37 7.73 4.22
CA ALA A 2 1.09 8.17 4.78
C ALA A 2 -0.06 8.08 3.76
N LEU A 3 -1.21 7.58 4.20
CA LEU A 3 -2.44 7.45 3.43
C LEU A 3 -3.56 8.18 4.19
N PRO A 4 -4.09 9.30 3.66
CA PRO A 4 -5.19 10.01 4.31
C PRO A 4 -6.48 9.19 4.40
N ALA A 5 -7.35 9.54 5.36
CA ALA A 5 -8.71 9.01 5.40
C ALA A 5 -9.44 9.28 4.07
N GLY A 6 -10.27 8.32 3.63
CA GLY A 6 -10.98 8.34 2.36
C GLY A 6 -10.16 7.83 1.16
N MET A 7 -8.83 7.80 1.25
CA MET A 7 -7.99 7.23 0.19
C MET A 7 -8.11 5.70 0.18
N GLY A 8 -8.39 5.10 -0.97
CA GLY A 8 -8.52 3.64 -1.08
C GLY A 8 -9.64 3.05 -0.21
N GLY A 9 -10.64 3.84 0.18
CA GLY A 9 -11.73 3.40 1.06
C GLY A 9 -11.37 3.32 2.55
N LEU A 10 -10.22 3.87 2.96
CA LEU A 10 -9.80 3.88 4.37
C LEU A 10 -10.69 4.79 5.21
N ALA A 11 -11.17 4.30 6.35
CA ALA A 11 -11.98 5.09 7.28
C ALA A 11 -11.15 6.14 8.05
N LEU A 12 -9.84 5.94 8.18
CA LEU A 12 -8.95 6.72 9.02
C LEU A 12 -7.63 7.03 8.31
N ASN A 13 -6.94 8.06 8.79
CA ASN A 13 -5.55 8.31 8.41
C ASN A 13 -4.70 7.09 8.78
N SER A 14 -3.97 6.58 7.80
CA SER A 14 -3.27 5.30 7.86
C SER A 14 -1.86 5.41 7.32
N VAL A 15 -1.08 4.33 7.45
CA VAL A 15 0.26 4.23 6.86
C VAL A 15 0.42 2.90 6.14
N ALA A 16 1.00 2.95 4.93
CA ALA A 16 1.50 1.76 4.25
C ALA A 16 2.85 1.36 4.86
N LEU A 17 2.95 0.12 5.33
CA LEU A 17 4.15 -0.49 5.91
C LEU A 17 4.93 -1.24 4.82
N CYS A 18 5.75 -0.51 4.06
CA CYS A 18 6.49 -1.05 2.91
C CYS A 18 7.56 -2.11 3.24
N HIS A 19 7.79 -2.42 4.51
CA HIS A 19 8.66 -3.52 4.94
C HIS A 19 7.88 -4.77 5.40
N GLN A 20 6.55 -4.68 5.52
CA GLN A 20 5.68 -5.80 5.92
C GLN A 20 4.92 -6.35 4.72
N LEU A 21 5.65 -6.67 3.65
CA LEU A 21 5.04 -7.30 2.48
C LEU A 21 4.86 -8.78 2.74
N THR A 22 3.67 -9.28 2.42
CA THR A 22 3.38 -10.71 2.49
C THR A 22 2.64 -11.14 1.23
N THR A 23 2.96 -12.34 0.76
CA THR A 23 2.16 -13.02 -0.26
C THR A 23 0.90 -13.55 0.39
N LEU A 24 -0.25 -13.34 -0.27
CA LEU A 24 -1.54 -13.84 0.17
C LEU A 24 -2.17 -14.67 -0.93
N GLU A 25 -2.86 -15.73 -0.54
CA GLU A 25 -3.77 -16.45 -1.43
C GLU A 25 -5.02 -15.60 -1.67
N ARG A 26 -5.56 -15.65 -2.90
CA ARG A 26 -6.74 -14.87 -3.29
C ARG A 26 -7.96 -15.12 -2.40
N SER A 27 -8.10 -16.34 -1.86
CA SER A 27 -9.16 -16.74 -0.94
C SER A 27 -9.16 -15.95 0.37
N LYS A 28 -8.03 -15.33 0.77
CA LYS A 28 -7.91 -14.50 1.97
C LYS A 28 -8.43 -13.07 1.77
N LEU A 29 -8.76 -12.67 0.55
CA LEU A 29 -9.32 -11.36 0.25
C LEU A 29 -10.83 -11.41 0.40
N GLU A 30 -11.37 -10.68 1.39
CA GLU A 30 -12.81 -10.69 1.68
C GLU A 30 -13.59 -9.68 0.82
N GLN A 31 -13.05 -8.47 0.64
CA GLN A 31 -13.72 -7.39 -0.07
C GLN A 31 -12.72 -6.39 -0.68
N CYS A 32 -13.17 -5.69 -1.73
CA CYS A 32 -12.47 -4.53 -2.28
C CYS A 32 -12.91 -3.27 -1.53
N LEU A 33 -11.98 -2.57 -0.87
CA LEU A 33 -12.29 -1.34 -0.12
C LEU A 33 -12.32 -0.10 -1.01
N GLY A 34 -11.53 -0.07 -2.06
CA GLY A 34 -11.44 1.07 -2.97
C GLY A 34 -10.13 1.05 -3.76
N GLU A 35 -9.85 2.18 -4.42
CA GLU A 35 -8.67 2.35 -5.26
C GLU A 35 -7.78 3.46 -4.71
N VAL A 36 -6.46 3.23 -4.73
CA VAL A 36 -5.45 4.21 -4.33
C VAL A 36 -4.98 4.94 -5.59
N PRO A 37 -4.96 6.28 -5.61
CA PRO A 37 -4.51 7.04 -6.77
C PRO A 37 -3.09 6.65 -7.22
N GLU A 38 -2.85 6.64 -8.53
CA GLU A 38 -1.57 6.22 -9.13
C GLU A 38 -0.35 6.93 -8.52
N ALA A 39 -0.46 8.23 -8.24
CA ALA A 39 0.62 9.00 -7.62
C ALA A 39 1.04 8.44 -6.25
N HIS A 40 0.09 7.88 -5.49
CA HIS A 40 0.35 7.26 -4.19
C HIS A 40 0.88 5.83 -4.36
N ILE A 41 0.38 5.07 -5.34
CA ILE A 41 0.95 3.76 -5.68
C ILE A 41 2.44 3.88 -6.04
N LYS A 42 2.83 4.90 -6.81
CA LYS A 42 4.26 5.17 -7.13
C LYS A 42 5.12 5.44 -5.88
N GLN A 43 4.56 6.11 -4.88
CA GLN A 43 5.25 6.32 -3.61
C GLN A 43 5.35 5.03 -2.79
N VAL A 44 4.33 4.17 -2.83
CA VAL A 44 4.40 2.83 -2.21
C VAL A 44 5.48 2.01 -2.88
N GLU A 45 5.52 1.96 -4.22
CA GLU A 45 6.53 1.25 -5.00
C GLU A 45 7.95 1.69 -4.64
N ALA A 46 8.22 3.00 -4.62
CA ALA A 46 9.52 3.54 -4.19
C ALA A 46 9.86 3.09 -2.75
N GLY A 47 8.88 3.13 -1.84
CA GLY A 47 9.06 2.67 -0.45
C GLY A 47 9.35 1.18 -0.35
N VAL A 48 8.75 0.35 -1.22
CA VAL A 48 9.00 -1.10 -1.27
C VAL A 48 10.41 -1.38 -1.77
N LEU A 49 10.82 -0.73 -2.87
CA LEU A 49 12.16 -0.89 -3.43
C LEU A 49 13.25 -0.52 -2.42
N LEU A 50 13.07 0.61 -1.72
CA LEU A 50 13.96 1.03 -0.63
C LEU A 50 13.98 0.00 0.52
N ALA A 51 12.83 -0.52 0.94
CA ALA A 51 12.74 -1.52 1.99
C ALA A 51 13.43 -2.85 1.62
N LEU A 52 13.50 -3.16 0.32
CA LEU A 52 14.20 -4.32 -0.22
C LEU A 52 15.68 -4.05 -0.52
N GLY A 53 16.17 -2.81 -0.35
CA GLY A 53 17.54 -2.42 -0.69
C GLY A 53 17.82 -2.38 -2.20
N ILE A 54 16.79 -2.18 -3.02
CA ILE A 54 16.90 -2.06 -4.47
C ILE A 54 17.00 -0.58 -4.82
N GLU A 55 18.17 -0.18 -5.32
CA GLU A 55 18.45 1.18 -5.81
C GLU A 55 18.58 1.17 -7.34
N PHE A 56 18.02 2.19 -8.01
CA PHE A 56 18.10 2.39 -9.47
C PHE A 56 18.88 3.66 -9.80
#